data_AF-A0AAV0AMT4-F1
#
_entry.id   AF-A0AAV0AMT4-F1
#
_cell.length_a   1.000
_cell.length_b   1.000
_cell.length_c   1.000
_cell.angle_alpha   90.00
_cell.angle_beta   90.00
_cell.angle_gamma   90.00
#
_symmetry.space_group_name_H-M   'P 1'
#
loop_
_entity.id
_entity.type
_entity.pdbx_description
1 polymer ?
#
loop_
_entity_poly.entity_id
_entity_poly.type
_entity_poly.pdbx_seq_one_letter_code
_entity_poly.pdbx_strand_id
1 'polypeptide(L)'
;HRVRFECHPNDADRSGISQPGTIEDKVIGDPFLYNLSFQSQASSNGTSCCTRYLVLKDETNHTVDDTQNIANLVCSASQRPTKSVGIATPTYYANLVATRAKKWDISDENGSTVFKTNCHSRGPPGIITGIWA
;
A
#
# COMPACT_ATOMS: atom_id res chain seq x y z
N HIS A 1 -5.29 -10.53 -1.89
CA HIS A 1 -5.21 -10.66 -3.36
C HIS A 1 -3.96 -11.48 -3.72
N ARG A 2 -3.98 -12.27 -4.82
CA ARG A 2 -2.91 -13.23 -5.20
C ARG A 2 -2.16 -12.84 -6.50
N VAL A 3 -2.34 -11.62 -7.00
CA VAL A 3 -1.68 -11.19 -8.24
C VAL A 3 -0.22 -10.82 -7.95
N ARG A 4 0.66 -11.19 -8.87
CA ARG A 4 2.07 -10.87 -8.89
C ARG A 4 2.43 -10.41 -10.30
N PHE A 5 3.22 -9.36 -10.37
CA PHE A 5 3.77 -8.88 -11.64
C PHE A 5 5.11 -9.55 -11.88
N GLU A 6 5.21 -10.16 -13.06
CA GLU A 6 6.43 -10.68 -13.63
C GLU A 6 6.89 -9.66 -14.66
N CYS A 7 8.09 -9.10 -14.49
CA CYS A 7 8.67 -8.25 -15.52
C CYS A 7 9.60 -9.07 -16.41
N HIS A 8 9.69 -8.69 -17.67
CA HIS A 8 10.71 -9.22 -18.55
C HIS A 8 12.10 -8.86 -17.98
N PRO A 9 13.11 -9.76 -18.04
CA PRO A 9 14.42 -9.53 -17.41
C PRO A 9 15.16 -8.28 -17.91
N ASN A 10 14.78 -7.72 -19.06
CA ASN A 10 15.35 -6.47 -19.58
C ASN A 10 14.77 -5.20 -18.93
N ASP A 11 13.55 -5.28 -18.39
CA ASP A 11 12.83 -4.15 -17.79
C ASP A 11 12.79 -4.25 -16.25
N ALA A 12 13.49 -5.25 -15.71
CA ALA A 12 13.56 -5.52 -14.28
C ALA A 12 14.53 -4.55 -13.58
N ASP A 13 14.20 -4.19 -12.34
CA ASP A 13 15.17 -3.59 -11.43
C ASP A 13 16.25 -4.63 -11.04
N ARG A 14 17.32 -4.19 -10.35
CA ARG A 14 18.42 -5.08 -9.88
C ARG A 14 17.94 -6.27 -9.05
N SER A 15 16.76 -6.19 -8.45
CA SER A 15 16.12 -7.25 -7.67
C SER A 15 15.30 -8.25 -8.51
N GLY A 16 15.18 -8.05 -9.82
CA GLY A 16 14.35 -8.88 -10.69
C GLY A 16 12.85 -8.54 -10.64
N ILE A 17 12.50 -7.35 -10.11
CA ILE A 17 11.12 -6.91 -9.92
C ILE A 17 10.81 -5.76 -10.89
N SER A 18 9.55 -5.67 -11.33
CA SER A 18 9.04 -4.55 -12.13
C SER A 18 9.33 -3.20 -11.45
N GLN A 19 9.63 -2.21 -12.29
CA GLN A 19 9.87 -0.84 -11.84
C GLN A 19 8.64 -0.28 -11.11
N PRO A 20 8.84 0.59 -10.09
CA PRO A 20 7.73 1.29 -9.45
C PRO A 20 7.01 2.17 -10.47
N GLY A 21 5.68 2.18 -10.41
CA GLY A 21 4.81 2.87 -11.35
C GLY A 21 4.25 1.99 -12.47
N THR A 22 4.66 0.72 -12.58
CA THR A 22 4.07 -0.21 -13.55
C THR A 22 2.62 -0.49 -13.22
N ILE A 23 1.74 -0.24 -14.19
CA ILE A 23 0.30 -0.42 -14.11
C ILE A 23 -0.14 -1.47 -15.13
N GLU A 24 -0.94 -2.43 -14.67
CA GLU A 24 -1.56 -3.47 -15.49
C GLU A 24 -3.08 -3.35 -15.40
N ASP A 25 -3.69 -2.95 -16.51
CA ASP A 25 -5.14 -2.79 -16.67
C ASP A 25 -5.73 -3.86 -17.61
N LYS A 26 -5.01 -4.19 -18.69
CA LYS A 26 -5.56 -4.94 -19.84
C LYS A 26 -5.64 -6.47 -19.68
N VAL A 27 -4.87 -7.07 -18.78
CA VAL A 27 -4.65 -8.53 -18.78
C VAL A 27 -5.37 -9.25 -17.62
N ILE A 28 -5.55 -8.56 -16.50
CA ILE A 28 -5.98 -9.17 -15.22
C ILE A 28 -7.31 -8.56 -14.72
N GLY A 29 -7.92 -7.70 -15.53
CA GLY A 29 -9.12 -6.96 -15.18
C GLY A 29 -10.42 -7.74 -15.29
N ASP A 30 -11.45 -7.25 -14.58
CA ASP A 30 -12.82 -7.74 -14.72
C ASP A 30 -13.41 -7.08 -15.99
N PRO A 31 -14.08 -7.83 -16.88
CA PRO A 31 -14.55 -7.27 -18.15
C PRO A 31 -15.69 -6.25 -17.98
N PHE A 32 -16.36 -6.24 -16.83
CA PHE A 32 -17.51 -5.37 -16.55
C PHE A 32 -17.21 -4.21 -15.61
N LEU A 33 -16.19 -4.37 -14.76
CA LEU A 33 -15.86 -3.40 -13.73
C LEU A 33 -14.46 -2.88 -13.97
N TYR A 34 -14.29 -1.57 -13.87
CA TYR A 34 -12.98 -0.99 -14.02
C TYR A 34 -12.12 -1.29 -12.79
N ASN A 35 -11.11 -2.14 -12.98
CA ASN A 35 -10.17 -2.53 -11.95
C ASN A 35 -8.73 -2.44 -12.46
N LEU A 36 -7.92 -1.65 -11.78
CA LEU A 36 -6.51 -1.46 -12.10
C LEU A 36 -5.66 -2.17 -11.04
N SER A 37 -4.63 -2.87 -11.48
CA SER A 37 -3.61 -3.42 -10.58
C SER A 37 -2.31 -2.69 -10.87
N PHE A 38 -1.61 -2.17 -9.86
CA PHE A 38 -0.32 -1.52 -10.09
C PHE A 38 0.65 -1.69 -8.93
N GLN A 39 1.94 -1.54 -9.22
CA GLN A 39 3.01 -1.56 -8.25
C GLN A 39 3.49 -0.12 -8.02
N SER A 40 3.14 0.46 -6.87
CA SER A 40 3.49 1.85 -6.56
C SER A 40 4.88 2.02 -5.93
N GLN A 41 5.44 0.97 -5.31
CA GLN A 41 6.75 1.02 -4.65
C GLN A 41 7.77 0.07 -5.28
N ALA A 42 9.04 0.39 -5.12
CA ALA A 42 10.10 -0.59 -5.30
C ALA A 42 10.04 -1.61 -4.15
N SER A 43 10.14 -2.89 -4.49
CA SER A 43 10.34 -3.94 -3.48
C SER A 43 11.81 -4.32 -3.51
N SER A 44 12.48 -4.18 -2.36
CA SER A 44 13.91 -4.46 -2.24
C SER A 44 14.20 -5.96 -2.18
N ASN A 45 13.29 -6.77 -1.61
CA ASN A 45 13.46 -8.21 -1.48
C ASN A 45 12.15 -8.96 -1.71
N GLY A 46 12.18 -10.03 -2.53
CA GLY A 46 11.06 -10.96 -2.71
C GLY A 46 10.18 -10.68 -3.93
N THR A 47 8.87 -10.85 -3.80
CA THR A 47 7.90 -10.71 -4.90
C THR A 47 7.29 -9.31 -4.95
N SER A 48 6.88 -8.85 -6.14
CA SER A 48 6.22 -7.56 -6.35
C SER A 48 5.01 -7.36 -5.41
N CYS A 49 5.01 -6.24 -4.67
CA CYS A 49 3.83 -5.83 -3.90
C CYS A 49 2.87 -5.05 -4.81
N CYS A 50 2.07 -5.79 -5.57
CA CYS A 50 0.98 -5.24 -6.38
C CYS A 50 -0.23 -4.87 -5.50
N THR A 51 -0.91 -3.79 -5.84
CA THR A 51 -2.18 -3.38 -5.24
C THR A 51 -3.25 -3.27 -6.31
N ARG A 52 -4.42 -3.82 -6.01
CA ARG A 52 -5.60 -3.77 -6.88
C ARG A 52 -6.57 -2.71 -6.37
N TYR A 53 -6.97 -1.80 -7.26
CA TYR A 53 -8.03 -0.83 -7.05
C TYR A 53 -9.21 -1.18 -7.94
N LEU A 54 -10.41 -1.02 -7.39
CA LEU A 54 -11.67 -1.26 -8.08
C LEU A 54 -12.48 0.03 -7.98
N VAL A 55 -12.86 0.60 -9.12
CA VAL A 55 -13.74 1.76 -9.16
C VAL A 55 -15.17 1.27 -9.02
N LEU A 56 -15.75 1.53 -7.84
CA LEU A 56 -17.14 1.13 -7.54
C LEU A 56 -18.15 2.13 -8.09
N LYS A 57 -17.79 3.42 -8.07
CA LYS A 57 -18.65 4.51 -8.48
C LYS A 57 -17.78 5.66 -8.97
N ASP A 58 -18.07 6.14 -10.16
CA ASP A 58 -17.47 7.34 -10.73
C ASP A 58 -18.60 8.28 -11.16
N GLU A 59 -18.59 9.50 -10.62
CA GLU A 59 -19.54 10.58 -10.95
C GLU A 59 -18.88 11.67 -11.80
N THR A 60 -17.55 11.71 -11.80
CA THR A 60 -16.73 12.74 -12.44
C THR A 60 -16.26 12.33 -13.83
N ASN A 61 -16.64 11.13 -14.29
CA ASN A 61 -16.33 10.56 -15.61
C ASN A 61 -14.83 10.65 -15.91
N HIS A 62 -14.02 10.11 -15.01
CA HIS A 62 -12.57 10.08 -15.20
C HIS A 62 -12.19 9.12 -16.32
N THR A 63 -11.17 9.51 -17.09
CA THR A 63 -10.58 8.56 -18.03
C THR A 63 -9.80 7.48 -17.27
N VAL A 64 -9.53 6.37 -17.93
CA VAL A 64 -8.70 5.28 -17.41
C VAL A 64 -7.33 5.83 -16.98
N ASP A 65 -6.70 6.62 -17.85
CA ASP A 65 -5.39 7.23 -17.62
C ASP A 65 -5.39 8.22 -16.44
N ASP A 66 -6.46 9.02 -16.30
CA ASP A 66 -6.60 9.93 -15.15
C ASP A 66 -6.66 9.15 -13.84
N THR A 67 -7.44 8.07 -13.81
CA THR A 67 -7.59 7.26 -12.59
C THR A 67 -6.27 6.57 -12.22
N GLN A 68 -5.52 6.10 -13.21
CA GLN A 68 -4.19 5.52 -13.02
C GLN A 68 -3.20 6.55 -12.46
N ASN A 69 -3.20 7.76 -13.02
CA ASN A 69 -2.36 8.86 -12.54
C ASN A 69 -2.71 9.28 -11.12
N ILE A 70 -4.00 9.44 -10.82
CA ILE A 70 -4.48 9.78 -9.47
C ILE A 70 -4.05 8.70 -8.49
N ALA A 71 -4.22 7.43 -8.82
CA ALA A 71 -3.85 6.34 -7.92
C ALA A 71 -2.34 6.34 -7.61
N ASN A 72 -1.50 6.59 -8.62
CA ASN A 72 -0.05 6.68 -8.43
C ASN A 72 0.36 7.92 -7.60
N LEU A 73 -0.26 9.07 -7.86
CA LEU A 73 -0.03 10.31 -7.10
C LEU A 73 -0.44 10.15 -5.63
N VAL A 74 -1.59 9.54 -5.37
CA VAL A 74 -2.08 9.33 -4.00
C VAL A 74 -1.17 8.39 -3.20
N CYS A 75 -0.57 7.38 -3.83
CA CYS A 75 0.40 6.49 -3.18
C CYS A 75 1.74 7.18 -2.84
N SER A 76 2.14 8.18 -3.63
CA SER A 76 3.37 8.95 -3.40
C SER A 76 3.19 10.15 -2.47
N ALA A 77 1.96 10.61 -2.23
CA ALA A 77 1.63 11.76 -1.38
C ALA A 77 1.80 11.55 0.15
N SER A 78 2.46 10.48 0.58
CA SER A 78 2.63 10.16 2.00
C SER A 78 3.76 10.99 2.63
N GLN A 79 3.59 11.40 3.89
CA GLN A 79 4.58 12.24 4.60
C GLN A 79 5.47 11.45 5.55
N ARG A 80 5.16 10.17 5.82
CA ARG A 80 5.88 9.35 6.80
C ARG A 80 7.11 8.69 6.18
N PRO A 81 6.98 7.83 5.16
CA PRO A 81 8.11 7.36 4.38
C PRO A 81 8.46 8.38 3.27
N THR A 82 9.76 8.54 2.97
CA THR A 82 10.25 9.29 1.80
C THR A 82 10.14 8.51 0.49
N LYS A 83 9.44 7.38 0.53
CA LYS A 83 9.20 6.47 -0.58
C LYS A 83 7.71 6.25 -0.77
N SER A 84 7.32 5.92 -2.00
CA SER A 84 5.94 5.59 -2.33
C SER A 84 5.42 4.42 -1.50
N VAL A 85 4.16 4.50 -1.08
CA VAL A 85 3.48 3.48 -0.29
C VAL A 85 2.67 2.58 -1.21
N GLY A 86 2.56 1.29 -0.86
CA GLY A 86 1.87 0.26 -1.65
C GLY A 86 0.37 0.46 -1.77
N ILE A 87 -0.19 1.16 -0.80
CA ILE A 87 -1.61 1.42 -0.66
C ILE A 87 -1.80 2.93 -0.63
N ALA A 88 -2.98 3.39 -1.04
CA ALA A 88 -3.34 4.79 -1.00
C ALA A 88 -3.04 5.40 0.38
N THR A 89 -2.34 6.53 0.40
CA THR A 89 -2.00 7.29 1.59
C THR A 89 -3.19 7.51 2.56
N PRO A 90 -4.41 7.89 2.11
CA PRO A 90 -5.54 8.03 3.03
C PRO A 90 -5.90 6.72 3.73
N THR A 91 -5.90 5.59 3.02
CA THR A 91 -6.18 4.27 3.61
C THR A 91 -5.10 3.88 4.62
N TYR A 92 -3.84 4.18 4.31
CA TYR A 92 -2.73 3.99 5.25
C TYR A 92 -2.93 4.80 6.54
N TYR A 93 -3.33 6.07 6.44
CA TYR A 93 -3.62 6.90 7.62
C TYR A 93 -4.86 6.45 8.38
N ALA A 94 -5.92 6.06 7.69
CA ALA A 94 -7.12 5.51 8.33
C ALA A 94 -6.78 4.31 9.21
N ASN A 95 -5.94 3.40 8.72
CA ASN A 95 -5.49 2.24 9.50
C ASN A 95 -4.67 2.65 10.74
N LEU A 96 -3.82 3.67 10.61
CA LEU A 96 -3.04 4.20 11.74
C LEU A 96 -3.94 4.83 12.81
N VAL A 97 -4.96 5.58 12.39
CA VAL A 97 -5.96 6.18 13.29
C VAL A 97 -6.78 5.08 13.96
N ALA A 98 -7.28 4.10 13.22
CA ALA A 98 -8.05 2.97 13.77
C ALA A 98 -7.24 2.16 14.79
N THR A 99 -5.96 1.88 14.48
CA THR A 99 -5.06 1.20 15.41
C THR A 99 -4.81 2.01 16.68
N ARG A 100 -4.77 3.35 16.57
CA ARG A 100 -4.63 4.23 17.74
C ARG A 100 -5.91 4.30 18.56
N ALA A 101 -7.08 4.43 17.91
CA ALA A 101 -8.38 4.45 18.56
C ALA A 101 -8.63 3.16 19.35
N LYS A 102 -8.30 2.00 18.77
CA LYS A 102 -8.39 0.70 19.47
C LYS A 102 -7.59 0.66 20.78
N LYS A 103 -6.45 1.34 20.86
CA LYS A 103 -5.66 1.41 22.10
C LYS A 103 -6.36 2.23 23.18
N TRP A 104 -7.10 3.27 22.79
CA TRP A 104 -7.86 4.10 23.72
C TRP A 104 -9.05 3.33 24.28
N ASP A 105 -9.77 2.62 23.43
CA ASP A 105 -10.94 1.79 23.81
C ASP A 105 -10.57 0.69 24.83
N ILE A 106 -9.41 0.05 24.69
CA ILE A 106 -8.89 -0.95 25.63
C ILE A 106 -8.48 -0.34 27.00
N SER A 107 -8.23 0.97 27.05
CA SER A 107 -7.74 1.65 28.27
C SER A 107 -8.87 2.00 29.25
N ASP A 108 -10.13 2.04 28.80
CA ASP A 108 -11.26 2.44 29.64
C ASP A 108 -11.81 1.29 30.52
N GLU A 109 -11.58 0.02 30.16
CA GLU A 109 -11.97 -1.14 30.98
C GLU A 109 -10.93 -1.51 32.07
N ASN A 110 -9.71 -0.98 31.98
CA ASN A 110 -8.64 -1.23 32.95
C ASN A 110 -8.02 0.09 33.38
N GLY A 111 -8.73 0.85 34.22
CA GLY A 111 -8.39 2.19 34.72
C GLY A 111 -6.95 2.36 35.24
N SER A 112 -6.01 2.42 34.31
CA SER A 112 -4.60 2.69 34.51
C SER A 112 -4.08 3.30 33.23
N THR A 113 -4.06 4.63 33.22
CA THR A 113 -3.44 5.47 32.20
C THR A 113 -1.94 5.18 32.13
N VAL A 114 -1.55 4.09 31.50
CA VAL A 114 -0.16 3.92 31.05
C VAL A 114 -0.14 4.40 29.61
N PHE A 115 0.09 5.69 29.43
CA PHE A 115 0.74 6.16 28.21
C PHE A 115 2.08 5.43 28.14
N LYS A 116 2.09 4.23 27.53
CA LYS A 116 3.32 3.64 27.00
C LYS A 116 3.71 4.50 25.81
N THR A 117 4.26 5.69 26.07
CA THR A 117 5.28 6.26 25.21
C THR A 117 6.49 5.35 25.35
N ASN A 118 6.43 4.18 24.74
CA ASN A 118 7.63 3.45 24.43
C ASN A 118 8.22 4.11 23.18
N CYS A 119 8.87 5.25 23.42
CA CYS A 119 10.01 5.62 22.61
C CYS A 119 11.06 4.53 22.88
N HIS A 120 11.19 3.57 21.94
CA HIS A 120 12.15 2.45 21.91
C HIS A 120 11.69 1.06 22.41
N SER A 121 10.61 0.48 21.87
CA SER A 121 10.53 -1.00 21.79
C SER A 121 10.70 -1.49 20.36
N ARG A 122 11.93 -1.93 20.06
CA ARG A 122 12.17 -3.07 19.18
C ARG A 122 11.18 -4.18 19.59
N GLY A 123 10.41 -4.68 18.64
CA GLY A 123 9.54 -5.85 18.83
C GLY A 123 10.37 -7.10 19.18
N PRO A 124 9.70 -8.18 19.63
CA PRO A 124 10.38 -9.44 19.97
C PRO A 124 11.19 -9.98 18.78
N PRO A 125 12.33 -10.64 19.00
CA PRO A 125 13.12 -11.23 17.93
C PRO A 125 12.35 -12.45 17.41
N GLY A 126 11.82 -12.38 16.19
CA GLY A 126 11.24 -13.58 15.57
C GLY A 126 10.24 -13.40 14.43
N ILE A 127 9.73 -12.20 14.17
CA ILE A 127 8.93 -11.94 12.96
C ILE A 127 9.37 -10.59 12.43
N ILE A 128 10.37 -10.61 11.54
CA ILE A 128 10.81 -9.43 10.81
C ILE A 128 9.69 -9.08 9.83
N THR A 129 8.76 -8.25 10.29
CA THR A 129 8.07 -7.27 9.45
C THR A 129 9.14 -6.38 8.83
N GLY A 130 9.64 -6.80 7.68
CA GLY A 130 10.66 -6.09 6.94
C GLY A 130 10.59 -6.48 5.48
N ILE A 131 9.61 -5.91 4.77
CA ILE A 131 9.72 -5.42 3.38
C ILE A 131 8.71 -4.27 3.30
N TRP A 132 9.10 -3.11 3.83
CA TRP A 132 8.71 -1.79 3.33
C TRP A 132 9.87 -0.82 3.68
N ALA A 133 11.07 -1.12 3.19
CA ALA A 133 12.12 -0.15 2.91
C ALA A 133 12.65 -0.45 1.51
#